data_AF-A0A5J4TUU2-F1
#
_entry.id   AF-A0A5J4TUU2-F1
#
_cell.length_a   1.000
_cell.length_b   1.000
_cell.length_c   1.000
_cell.angle_alpha   90.00
_cell.angle_beta   90.00
_cell.angle_gamma   90.00
#
_symmetry.space_group_name_H-M   'P 1'
#
loop_
_entity.id
_entity.type
_entity.pdbx_description
1 polymer ?
#
loop_
_entity_poly.entity_id
_entity_poly.type
_entity_poly.pdbx_seq_one_letter_code
_entity_poly.pdbx_strand_id
1 'polypeptide(L)'
;MQENQKLLEEYETKPINDIRYGHGCCRDLICLIIFSLGLIGMVVILILGFFKGDPRKLIYPLNSEGYYCGIKNESVDGLQNYPLLFRPAIMNASLEICVKSCPSHGILCLNYNKSSLEGEFTNDDQEACVKRGSMFTYDSLEIIRRCVPTDLKETIPGWEQIQNVFTTLVTDFSQGYWILILAVVIAVVSSFLFTLLFQCLGKFMIYTIITLTIIADLLISLYLIIYGQSNHQCRQNHGSVKRS
;
A
#
# COMPACT_ATOMS: atom_id res chain seq x y z
N MET A 1 1.45 -22.49 -65.42
CA MET A 1 0.15 -21.78 -65.52
C MET A 1 -0.97 -22.53 -64.80
N GLN A 2 -1.12 -23.85 -65.02
CA GLN A 2 -2.11 -24.69 -64.30
C GLN A 2 -1.87 -24.81 -62.78
N GLU A 3 -0.63 -24.74 -62.31
CA GLU A 3 -0.29 -24.86 -60.88
C GLU A 3 -0.73 -23.64 -60.06
N ASN A 4 -0.59 -22.43 -60.64
CA ASN A 4 -1.06 -21.19 -60.01
C ASN A 4 -2.59 -21.10 -59.95
N GLN A 5 -3.32 -21.79 -60.83
CA GLN A 5 -4.78 -21.82 -60.79
C GLN A 5 -5.30 -22.71 -59.64
N LYS A 6 -4.64 -23.85 -59.37
CA LYS A 6 -4.98 -24.72 -58.24
C LYS A 6 -4.77 -24.07 -56.87
N LEU A 7 -3.72 -23.27 -56.73
CA LEU A 7 -3.42 -22.54 -55.49
C LEU A 7 -4.44 -21.44 -55.18
N LEU A 8 -5.07 -20.87 -56.21
CA LEU A 8 -6.12 -19.86 -56.02
C LEU A 8 -7.45 -20.49 -55.60
N GLU A 9 -7.81 -21.66 -56.14
CA GLU A 9 -8.99 -22.43 -55.69
C GLU A 9 -8.84 -22.92 -54.23
N GLU A 10 -7.62 -23.25 -53.78
CA GLU A 10 -7.34 -23.60 -52.37
C GLU A 10 -7.44 -22.39 -51.43
N TYR A 11 -7.17 -21.17 -51.92
CA TYR A 11 -7.30 -19.95 -51.12
C TYR A 11 -8.76 -19.50 -50.98
N GLU A 12 -9.60 -19.75 -51.99
CA GLU A 12 -11.01 -19.36 -52.01
C GLU A 12 -11.91 -20.31 -51.20
N THR A 13 -11.50 -21.57 -51.04
CA THR A 13 -12.26 -22.59 -50.29
C THR A 13 -11.95 -22.63 -48.80
N LYS A 14 -10.95 -21.87 -48.33
CA LYS A 14 -10.71 -21.72 -46.90
C LYS A 14 -11.72 -20.72 -46.32
N PRO A 15 -12.64 -21.16 -45.45
CA PRO A 15 -13.58 -20.25 -44.81
C PRO A 15 -12.80 -19.15 -44.07
N ILE A 16 -13.09 -17.87 -44.38
CA ILE A 16 -12.59 -16.67 -43.68
C ILE A 16 -13.28 -16.55 -42.30
N ASN A 17 -13.26 -17.65 -41.56
CA ASN A 17 -13.87 -17.80 -40.25
C ASN A 17 -12.77 -17.93 -39.19
N ASP A 18 -11.52 -18.07 -39.61
CA ASP A 18 -10.36 -18.22 -38.74
C ASP A 18 -9.54 -16.92 -38.64
N ILE A 19 -10.20 -15.76 -38.77
CA ILE A 19 -9.66 -14.52 -38.24
C ILE A 19 -9.91 -14.54 -36.73
N ARG A 20 -9.05 -15.28 -36.04
CA ARG A 20 -8.84 -15.27 -34.58
C ARG A 20 -10.12 -15.20 -33.74
N TYR A 21 -10.52 -16.32 -33.16
CA TYR A 21 -11.13 -16.28 -31.82
C TYR A 21 -10.09 -15.74 -30.81
N GLY A 22 -9.91 -14.43 -30.84
CA GLY A 22 -9.03 -13.68 -29.97
C GLY A 22 -9.55 -13.72 -28.54
N HIS A 23 -8.88 -14.52 -27.72
CA HIS A 23 -8.53 -14.24 -26.34
C HIS A 23 -9.59 -13.55 -25.46
N GLY A 24 -10.21 -14.32 -24.55
CA GLY A 24 -10.32 -13.97 -23.11
C GLY A 24 -10.94 -12.64 -22.67
N CYS A 25 -11.54 -11.84 -23.54
CA CYS A 25 -11.86 -10.42 -23.29
C CYS A 25 -12.83 -10.17 -22.12
N CYS A 26 -13.69 -11.13 -21.79
CA CYS A 26 -14.70 -10.95 -20.74
C CYS A 26 -14.14 -11.14 -19.31
N ARG A 27 -13.03 -11.89 -19.15
CA ARG A 27 -12.43 -12.15 -17.84
C ARG A 27 -11.51 -11.01 -17.38
N ASP A 28 -10.82 -10.40 -18.32
CA ASP A 28 -9.93 -9.27 -18.03
C ASP A 28 -10.72 -8.02 -17.59
N LEU A 29 -11.95 -7.83 -18.10
CA LEU A 29 -12.83 -6.72 -17.72
C LEU A 29 -13.29 -6.81 -16.25
N ILE A 30 -13.71 -7.99 -15.78
CA ILE A 30 -14.15 -8.17 -14.38
C ILE A 30 -12.98 -7.97 -13.41
N CYS A 31 -11.79 -8.49 -13.76
CA CYS A 31 -10.59 -8.28 -12.95
C CYS A 31 -10.18 -6.80 -12.92
N LEU A 32 -10.31 -6.09 -14.05
CA LEU A 32 -10.07 -4.65 -14.15
C LEU A 32 -11.06 -3.85 -13.29
N ILE A 33 -12.32 -4.26 -13.22
CA ILE A 33 -13.32 -3.62 -12.34
C ILE A 33 -12.96 -3.84 -10.86
N ILE A 34 -12.62 -5.06 -10.44
CA ILE A 34 -12.25 -5.37 -9.05
C ILE A 34 -10.96 -4.61 -8.66
N PHE A 35 -9.95 -4.58 -9.54
CA PHE A 35 -8.72 -3.84 -9.30
C PHE A 35 -8.96 -2.34 -9.20
N SER A 36 -9.80 -1.78 -10.08
CA SER A 36 -10.18 -0.37 -10.05
C SER A 36 -10.92 -0.01 -8.75
N LEU A 37 -11.84 -0.87 -8.29
CA LEU A 37 -12.51 -0.70 -7.00
C LEU A 37 -11.52 -0.74 -5.83
N GLY A 38 -10.52 -1.63 -5.88
CA GLY A 38 -9.44 -1.68 -4.89
C GLY A 38 -8.61 -0.39 -4.86
N LEU A 39 -8.21 0.13 -6.03
CA LEU A 39 -7.49 1.41 -6.13
C LEU A 39 -8.32 2.58 -5.62
N ILE A 40 -9.59 2.66 -6.01
CA ILE A 40 -10.52 3.69 -5.51
C ILE A 40 -10.66 3.57 -3.99
N GLY A 41 -10.79 2.36 -3.45
CA GLY A 41 -10.84 2.11 -2.01
C GLY A 41 -9.59 2.62 -1.28
N MET A 42 -8.40 2.36 -1.83
CA MET A 42 -7.14 2.87 -1.28
C MET A 42 -7.06 4.40 -1.30
N VAL A 43 -7.50 5.02 -2.40
CA VAL A 43 -7.56 6.50 -2.51
C VAL A 43 -8.55 7.08 -1.49
N VAL A 44 -9.71 6.44 -1.30
CA VAL A 44 -10.70 6.86 -0.29
C VAL A 44 -10.11 6.76 1.12
N ILE A 45 -9.44 5.65 1.46
CA ILE A 45 -8.78 5.49 2.77
C ILE A 45 -7.70 6.57 2.97
N LEU A 46 -6.90 6.86 1.94
CA LEU A 46 -5.89 7.91 1.98
C LEU A 46 -6.53 9.28 2.27
N ILE A 47 -7.57 9.63 1.52
CA ILE A 47 -8.33 10.88 1.69
C ILE A 47 -8.93 10.97 3.10
N LEU A 48 -9.59 9.91 3.56
CA LEU A 48 -10.15 9.84 4.91
C LEU A 48 -9.07 10.01 5.99
N GLY A 49 -7.89 9.41 5.78
CA GLY A 49 -6.73 9.57 6.64
C GLY A 49 -6.22 11.01 6.70
N PHE A 50 -6.20 11.73 5.57
CA PHE A 50 -5.80 13.13 5.53
C PHE A 50 -6.84 14.06 6.16
N PHE A 51 -8.14 13.86 5.91
CA PHE A 51 -9.19 14.73 6.42
C PHE A 51 -9.53 14.48 7.89
N LYS A 52 -9.48 13.23 8.36
CA LYS A 52 -9.73 12.89 9.77
C LYS A 52 -8.46 12.84 10.61
N GLY A 53 -7.30 12.68 9.99
CA GLY A 53 -6.02 12.71 10.68
C GLY A 53 -5.62 14.14 11.03
N ASP A 54 -4.82 14.28 12.10
CA ASP A 54 -4.14 15.54 12.39
C ASP A 54 -2.72 15.46 11.83
N PRO A 55 -2.40 16.15 10.71
CA PRO A 55 -1.08 16.08 10.07
C PRO A 55 0.03 16.65 10.97
N ARG A 56 -0.33 17.44 12.00
CA ARG A 56 0.65 17.97 12.96
C ARG A 56 1.36 16.83 13.70
N LYS A 57 0.70 15.70 13.91
CA LYS A 57 1.29 14.51 14.57
C LYS A 57 2.50 13.94 13.82
N LEU A 58 2.67 14.26 12.53
CA LEU A 58 3.82 13.82 11.73
C LEU A 58 5.01 14.78 11.82
N ILE A 59 4.78 16.04 12.19
CA ILE A 59 5.80 17.11 12.17
C ILE A 59 6.38 17.32 13.57
N TYR A 60 5.55 17.21 14.61
CA TYR A 60 5.97 17.46 15.98
C TYR A 60 6.47 16.18 16.64
N PRO A 61 7.64 16.22 17.31
CA PRO A 61 8.16 15.07 18.02
C PRO A 61 7.35 14.78 19.29
N LEU A 62 7.35 13.51 19.70
CA LEU A 62 6.74 13.02 20.93
C LEU A 62 7.81 12.86 22.01
N ASN A 63 7.46 13.18 23.25
CA ASN A 63 8.27 12.86 24.43
C ASN A 63 8.04 11.41 24.89
N SER A 64 8.79 10.95 25.90
CA SER A 64 8.67 9.59 26.44
C SER A 64 7.30 9.25 27.07
N GLU A 65 6.53 10.29 27.41
CA GLU A 65 5.18 10.17 27.99
C GLU A 65 4.07 10.22 26.92
N GLY A 66 4.42 10.40 25.64
CA GLY A 66 3.47 10.42 24.53
C GLY A 66 2.82 11.78 24.22
N TYR A 67 3.39 12.88 24.71
CA TYR A 67 2.93 14.25 24.44
C TYR A 67 3.80 14.93 23.38
N TYR A 68 3.18 15.81 22.58
CA TYR A 68 3.86 16.52 21.49
C TYR A 68 4.57 17.77 21.99
N CYS A 69 5.85 17.93 21.62
CA CYS A 69 6.61 19.14 21.90
C CYS A 69 6.21 20.28 20.95
N GLY A 70 6.02 21.51 21.45
CA GLY A 70 5.78 22.70 20.62
C GLY A 70 4.34 22.90 20.14
N ILE A 71 3.39 22.12 20.65
CA ILE A 71 1.96 22.33 20.47
C ILE A 71 1.22 22.18 21.80
N LYS A 72 -0.01 22.68 21.84
CA LYS A 72 -0.88 22.49 22.99
C LYS A 72 -1.35 21.03 23.07
N ASN A 73 -1.14 20.39 24.22
CA ASN A 73 -1.67 19.07 24.50
C ASN A 73 -2.97 19.20 25.30
N GLU A 74 -3.83 18.18 25.24
CA GLU A 74 -5.12 18.20 25.93
C GLU A 74 -4.97 18.02 27.46
N SER A 75 -4.02 17.18 27.89
CA SER A 75 -3.83 16.83 29.30
C SER A 75 -2.68 17.56 29.99
N VAL A 76 -1.83 18.25 29.24
CA VAL A 76 -0.60 18.89 29.74
C VAL A 76 -0.45 20.27 29.10
N ASP A 77 -0.50 21.31 29.91
CA ASP A 77 -0.27 22.69 29.51
C ASP A 77 1.22 23.07 29.64
N GLY A 78 1.70 23.96 28.77
CA GLY A 78 3.08 24.52 28.84
C GLY A 78 4.02 24.03 27.73
N LEU A 79 3.82 22.82 27.21
CA LEU A 79 4.68 22.20 26.17
C LEU A 79 4.75 22.98 24.85
N GLN A 80 3.78 23.86 24.57
CA GLN A 80 3.79 24.71 23.37
C GLN A 80 5.02 25.61 23.26
N ASN A 81 5.66 25.96 24.38
CA ASN A 81 6.85 26.81 24.42
C ASN A 81 8.17 26.02 24.30
N TYR A 82 8.08 24.69 24.24
CA TYR A 82 9.21 23.78 24.19
C TYR A 82 9.13 22.95 22.90
N PRO A 83 9.54 23.52 21.74
CA PRO A 83 9.29 22.91 20.43
C PRO A 83 10.29 21.83 20.01
N LEU A 84 11.36 21.63 20.79
CA LEU A 84 12.47 20.75 20.43
C LEU A 84 12.46 19.50 21.29
N LEU A 85 12.89 18.38 20.74
CA LEU A 85 13.09 17.13 21.49
C LEU A 85 14.57 16.90 21.80
N PHE A 86 14.89 16.69 23.07
CA PHE A 86 16.24 16.36 23.55
C PHE A 86 16.27 14.96 24.17
N ARG A 87 17.35 14.22 23.91
CA ARG A 87 17.57 12.87 24.43
C ARG A 87 18.86 12.83 25.26
N PRO A 88 18.80 12.89 26.60
CA PRO A 88 20.01 12.96 27.45
C PRO A 88 20.90 11.71 27.35
N ALA A 89 20.32 10.52 27.16
CA ALA A 89 21.06 9.27 27.03
C ALA A 89 20.99 8.75 25.59
N ILE A 90 22.09 8.91 24.84
CA ILE A 90 22.17 8.45 23.44
C ILE A 90 22.09 6.91 23.34
N MET A 91 22.68 6.21 24.32
CA MET A 91 22.80 4.75 24.34
C MET A 91 21.56 4.02 24.89
N ASN A 92 20.80 4.68 25.77
CA ASN A 92 19.61 4.10 26.39
C ASN A 92 18.41 4.98 26.03
N ALA A 93 17.58 4.52 25.10
CA ALA A 93 16.47 5.28 24.51
C ALA A 93 15.26 5.48 25.46
N SER A 94 15.48 5.59 26.76
CA SER A 94 14.39 5.55 27.74
C SER A 94 13.74 6.90 28.01
N LEU A 95 14.42 8.01 27.72
CA LEU A 95 13.93 9.33 28.11
C LEU A 95 14.10 10.35 26.97
N GLU A 96 12.99 10.96 26.57
CA GLU A 96 12.92 12.01 25.56
C GLU A 96 12.11 13.16 26.15
N ILE A 97 12.68 14.37 26.16
CA ILE A 97 12.14 15.53 26.88
C ILE A 97 11.98 16.71 25.92
N CYS A 98 10.91 17.49 26.09
CA CYS A 98 10.70 18.72 25.34
C CYS A 98 11.53 19.87 25.92
N VAL A 99 12.31 20.54 25.08
CA VAL A 99 13.18 21.65 25.47
C VAL A 99 12.95 22.88 24.59
N LYS A 100 13.36 24.06 25.09
CA LYS A 100 13.15 25.34 24.40
C LYS A 100 14.19 25.62 23.33
N SER A 101 15.45 25.31 23.61
CA SER A 101 16.61 25.54 22.74
C SER A 101 17.64 24.45 23.00
N CYS A 102 18.37 24.00 21.97
CA CYS A 102 19.39 22.98 22.18
C CYS A 102 20.64 23.52 22.91
N PRO A 103 21.29 22.72 23.77
CA PRO A 103 22.53 23.10 24.45
C PRO A 103 23.67 23.25 23.44
N SER A 104 24.38 24.39 23.46
CA SER A 104 25.42 24.73 22.48
C SER A 104 26.83 24.91 23.07
N HIS A 105 26.95 25.01 24.40
CA HIS A 105 28.22 25.24 25.08
C HIS A 105 28.30 24.51 26.43
N GLY A 106 29.04 23.41 26.47
CA GLY A 106 29.56 22.78 27.67
C GLY A 106 28.59 21.82 28.39
N ILE A 107 29.06 21.30 29.52
CA ILE A 107 28.32 20.37 30.37
C ILE A 107 27.27 21.19 31.15
N LEU A 108 26.05 21.21 30.64
CA LEU A 108 24.90 21.82 31.30
C LEU A 108 24.15 20.76 32.11
N CYS A 109 23.34 21.24 33.04
CA CYS A 109 22.42 20.41 33.81
C CYS A 109 21.04 20.45 33.19
N LEU A 110 20.50 19.28 32.86
CA LEU A 110 19.11 19.14 32.44
C LEU A 110 18.24 18.95 33.69
N ASN A 111 17.44 19.97 33.99
CA ASN A 111 16.40 19.88 35.00
C ASN A 111 15.10 19.43 34.33
N TYR A 112 14.68 18.21 34.63
CA TYR A 112 13.43 17.64 34.12
C TYR A 112 12.31 17.80 35.14
N ASN A 113 11.31 18.60 34.79
CA ASN A 113 10.12 18.75 35.62
C ASN A 113 9.09 17.69 35.25
N LYS A 114 8.89 16.69 36.11
CA LYS A 114 7.92 15.61 35.91
C LYS A 114 6.45 16.07 35.89
N SER A 115 6.14 17.24 36.44
CA SER A 115 4.76 17.75 36.48
C SER A 115 4.37 18.44 35.18
N SER A 116 5.29 19.19 34.57
CA SER A 116 5.07 19.88 33.29
C SER A 116 5.67 19.18 32.08
N LEU A 117 6.40 18.07 32.28
CA LEU A 117 7.04 17.24 31.24
C LEU A 117 8.02 18.01 30.34
N GLU A 118 8.57 19.10 30.85
CA GLU A 118 9.48 19.99 30.15
C GLU A 118 10.87 19.94 30.77
N GLY A 119 11.88 20.23 29.94
CA GLY A 119 13.28 20.27 30.33
C GLY A 119 13.84 21.69 30.18
N GLU A 120 14.52 22.15 31.22
CA GLU A 120 15.28 23.39 31.20
C GLU A 120 16.76 23.13 31.46
N PHE A 121 17.61 23.87 30.76
CA PHE A 121 19.05 23.78 30.89
C PHE A 121 19.55 24.87 31.83
N THR A 122 20.35 24.47 32.81
CA THR A 122 21.00 25.40 33.74
C THR A 122 22.52 25.31 33.65
N ASN A 123 23.17 26.47 33.80
CA ASN A 123 24.63 26.61 33.85
C ASN A 123 25.14 26.34 35.27
N ASP A 124 24.71 25.26 35.91
CA ASP A 124 25.16 24.91 37.26
C ASP A 124 26.47 24.10 37.21
N ASP A 125 27.28 24.21 38.27
CA ASP A 125 28.46 23.37 38.44
C ASP A 125 28.09 21.89 38.55
N GLN A 126 29.02 21.00 38.15
CA GLN A 126 28.80 19.54 38.18
C GLN A 126 28.34 19.03 39.55
N GLU A 127 28.86 19.59 40.65
CA GLU A 127 28.48 19.20 42.01
C GLU A 127 27.02 19.57 42.34
N ALA A 128 26.57 20.74 41.91
CA ALA A 128 25.19 21.18 42.05
C ALA A 128 24.22 20.34 41.19
N CYS A 129 24.68 19.93 40.00
CA CYS A 129 23.98 19.02 39.09
C CYS A 129 23.64 17.68 39.75
N VAL A 130 24.68 17.04 40.31
CA VAL A 130 24.58 15.73 40.96
C VAL A 130 23.70 15.83 42.20
N LYS A 131 23.82 16.92 42.96
CA LYS A 131 23.02 17.15 44.17
C LYS A 131 21.52 17.29 43.89
N ARG A 132 21.14 17.83 42.72
CA ARG A 132 19.73 17.93 42.27
C ARG A 132 19.24 16.66 41.57
N GLY A 133 20.11 15.70 41.27
CA GLY A 133 19.76 14.53 40.47
C GLY A 133 19.46 14.87 39.01
N SER A 134 20.01 15.98 38.51
CA SER A 134 19.88 16.40 37.11
C SER A 134 20.76 15.54 36.20
N MET A 135 20.39 15.43 34.93
CA MET A 135 21.17 14.69 33.93
C MET A 135 22.18 15.62 33.26
N PHE A 136 23.36 15.10 32.93
CA PHE A 136 24.36 15.82 32.16
C PHE A 136 23.93 15.93 30.69
N THR A 137 24.17 17.10 30.08
CA THR A 137 23.93 17.32 28.66
C THR A 137 25.20 17.15 27.83
N TYR A 138 25.02 17.15 26.52
CA TYR A 138 26.09 17.20 25.53
C TYR A 138 25.79 18.34 24.54
N ASP A 139 26.83 18.85 23.89
CA ASP A 139 26.68 19.89 22.87
C ASP A 139 25.88 19.36 21.69
N SER A 140 24.87 20.11 21.25
CA SER A 140 23.92 19.67 20.24
C SER A 140 23.46 20.80 19.31
N LEU A 141 22.94 20.39 18.16
CA LEU A 141 22.41 21.25 17.11
C LEU A 141 20.93 20.98 16.89
N GLU A 142 20.23 22.01 16.44
CA GLU A 142 18.83 21.93 16.06
C GLU A 142 18.70 21.41 14.63
N ILE A 143 18.15 20.19 14.47
CA ILE A 143 17.83 19.59 13.16
C ILE A 143 16.41 19.04 13.22
N ILE A 144 15.51 19.56 12.37
CA ILE A 144 14.10 19.11 12.25
C ILE A 144 13.44 18.94 13.63
N ARG A 145 13.44 20.01 14.44
CA ARG A 145 12.87 20.06 15.81
C ARG A 145 13.46 19.06 16.81
N ARG A 146 14.67 18.56 16.57
CA ARG A 146 15.38 17.65 17.48
C ARG A 146 16.78 18.16 17.75
N CYS A 147 17.29 17.86 18.94
CA CYS A 147 18.67 18.14 19.32
C CYS A 147 19.56 16.94 19.00
N VAL A 148 20.52 17.13 18.09
CA VAL A 148 21.46 16.09 17.62
C VAL A 148 22.88 16.48 18.05
N PRO A 149 23.71 15.56 18.57
CA PRO A 149 25.06 15.89 19.06
C PRO A 149 25.94 16.60 18.01
N THR A 150 26.71 17.60 18.45
CA THR A 150 27.61 18.40 17.61
C THR A 150 28.83 17.65 17.10
N ASP A 151 29.14 16.44 17.60
CA ASP A 151 30.22 15.63 17.01
C ASP A 151 29.91 15.21 15.56
N LEU A 152 28.65 15.40 15.11
CA LEU A 152 28.27 15.31 13.71
C LEU A 152 28.49 16.62 12.92
N LYS A 153 28.76 17.75 13.59
CA LYS A 153 28.82 19.11 13.03
C LYS A 153 29.99 19.30 12.06
N GLU A 154 31.13 18.66 12.29
CA GLU A 154 32.26 18.70 11.34
C GLU A 154 31.92 18.02 10.01
N THR A 155 30.87 17.21 9.97
CA THR A 155 30.38 16.60 8.74
C THR A 155 29.45 17.53 7.95
N ILE A 156 28.91 18.62 8.53
CA ILE A 156 27.83 19.44 7.93
C ILE A 156 28.34 20.77 7.35
N PRO A 157 28.87 20.74 6.12
CA PRO A 157 28.51 21.72 5.10
C PRO A 157 27.98 21.02 3.82
N GLY A 158 27.39 21.82 2.91
CA GLY A 158 26.48 21.36 1.86
C GLY A 158 26.97 20.30 0.87
N TRP A 159 26.00 19.60 0.27
CA TRP A 159 26.08 18.56 -0.78
C TRP A 159 26.87 17.28 -0.48
N GLU A 160 27.91 17.31 0.36
CA GLU A 160 28.64 16.11 0.81
C GLU A 160 27.85 15.32 1.87
N GLN A 161 26.98 16.02 2.60
CA GLN A 161 26.04 15.51 3.62
C GLN A 161 25.06 14.43 3.16
N ILE A 162 24.64 14.47 1.89
CA ILE A 162 23.71 13.46 1.35
C ILE A 162 24.40 12.11 1.36
N GLN A 163 25.72 12.04 1.13
CA GLN A 163 26.45 10.79 1.07
C GLN A 163 26.49 10.09 2.44
N ASN A 164 26.68 10.82 3.54
CA ASN A 164 26.77 10.21 4.87
C ASN A 164 25.40 9.75 5.42
N VAL A 165 24.34 10.53 5.18
CA VAL A 165 22.96 10.09 5.47
C VAL A 165 22.56 8.93 4.56
N PHE A 166 22.95 8.96 3.27
CA PHE A 166 22.82 7.79 2.41
C PHE A 166 23.62 6.62 2.94
N THR A 167 24.83 6.78 3.47
CA THR A 167 25.60 5.64 3.99
C THR A 167 24.92 5.04 5.21
N THR A 168 24.34 5.82 6.12
CA THR A 168 23.61 5.28 7.27
C THR A 168 22.30 4.59 6.83
N LEU A 169 21.55 5.22 5.91
CA LEU A 169 20.38 4.59 5.30
C LEU A 169 20.76 3.33 4.54
N VAL A 170 21.86 3.35 3.79
CA VAL A 170 22.40 2.21 3.02
C VAL A 170 22.93 1.14 3.96
N THR A 171 23.49 1.46 5.13
CA THR A 171 23.85 0.45 6.13
C THR A 171 22.62 -0.17 6.76
N ASP A 172 21.56 0.60 7.02
CA ASP A 172 20.29 0.10 7.52
C ASP A 172 19.59 -0.79 6.47
N PHE A 173 19.62 -0.38 5.19
CA PHE A 173 19.16 -1.18 4.05
C PHE A 173 20.05 -2.41 3.80
N SER A 174 21.37 -2.30 3.99
CA SER A 174 22.35 -3.37 3.80
C SER A 174 22.26 -4.41 4.90
N GLN A 175 21.82 -4.08 6.10
CA GLN A 175 21.54 -5.08 7.14
C GLN A 175 20.14 -5.69 6.97
N GLY A 176 19.16 -4.88 6.56
CA GLY A 176 17.77 -5.31 6.32
C GLY A 176 17.49 -5.96 4.95
N TYR A 177 18.49 -6.14 4.08
CA TYR A 177 18.27 -6.52 2.69
C TYR A 177 17.54 -7.86 2.52
N TRP A 178 17.74 -8.80 3.43
CA TRP A 178 17.03 -10.09 3.42
C TRP A 178 15.52 -9.93 3.60
N ILE A 179 15.07 -8.96 4.41
CA ILE A 179 13.65 -8.70 4.63
C ILE A 179 13.02 -8.07 3.38
N LEU A 180 13.77 -7.19 2.70
CA LEU A 180 13.34 -6.62 1.44
C LEU A 180 13.25 -7.69 0.34
N ILE A 181 14.25 -8.57 0.23
CA ILE A 181 14.21 -9.70 -0.70
C ILE A 181 13.03 -10.61 -0.38
N LEU A 182 12.79 -10.92 0.89
CA LEU A 182 11.65 -11.72 1.33
C LEU A 182 10.31 -11.08 0.92
N ALA A 183 10.15 -9.76 1.13
CA ALA A 183 8.95 -9.03 0.74
C ALA A 183 8.73 -9.05 -0.77
N VAL A 184 9.79 -8.89 -1.57
CA VAL A 184 9.72 -8.99 -3.04
C VAL A 184 9.35 -10.41 -3.47
N VAL A 185 9.95 -11.43 -2.87
CA VAL A 185 9.63 -12.84 -3.15
C VAL A 185 8.16 -13.13 -2.81
N ILE A 186 7.68 -12.69 -1.65
CA ILE A 186 6.27 -12.84 -1.26
C ILE A 186 5.35 -12.12 -2.25
N ALA A 187 5.71 -10.91 -2.69
CA ALA A 187 4.92 -10.18 -3.67
C ALA A 187 4.86 -10.89 -5.03
N VAL A 188 5.98 -11.43 -5.50
CA VAL A 188 6.05 -12.21 -6.75
C VAL A 188 5.25 -13.51 -6.62
N VAL A 189 5.41 -14.24 -5.52
CA VAL A 189 4.67 -15.49 -5.25
C VAL A 189 3.17 -15.22 -5.12
N SER A 190 2.78 -14.16 -4.41
CA SER A 190 1.39 -13.73 -4.28
C SER A 190 0.79 -13.36 -5.63
N SER A 191 1.52 -12.60 -6.46
CA SER A 191 1.09 -12.23 -7.82
C SER A 191 0.96 -13.46 -8.72
N PHE A 192 1.89 -14.41 -8.60
CA PHE A 192 1.85 -15.67 -9.34
C PHE A 192 0.67 -16.54 -8.91
N LEU A 193 0.45 -16.70 -7.60
CA LEU A 193 -0.67 -17.43 -7.03
C LEU A 193 -2.01 -16.83 -7.45
N PHE A 194 -2.12 -15.50 -7.41
CA PHE A 194 -3.30 -14.76 -7.86
C PHE A 194 -3.56 -15.03 -9.36
N THR A 195 -2.53 -14.97 -10.18
CA THR A 195 -2.62 -15.30 -11.61
C THR A 195 -3.05 -16.75 -11.85
N LEU A 196 -2.51 -17.71 -11.10
CA LEU A 196 -2.90 -19.13 -11.16
C LEU A 196 -4.34 -19.35 -10.74
N LEU A 197 -4.77 -18.69 -9.66
CA LEU A 197 -6.14 -18.74 -9.17
C LEU A 197 -7.12 -18.23 -10.22
N PHE A 198 -6.78 -17.14 -10.92
CA PHE A 198 -7.60 -16.71 -12.07
C PHE A 198 -7.58 -17.70 -13.22
N GLN A 199 -6.43 -18.29 -13.56
CA GLN A 199 -6.39 -19.27 -14.63
C GLN A 199 -7.24 -20.52 -14.32
N CYS A 200 -7.28 -20.96 -13.06
CA CYS A 200 -8.09 -22.09 -12.62
C CYS A 200 -9.59 -21.77 -12.62
N LEU A 201 -9.98 -20.68 -11.94
CA LEU A 201 -11.37 -20.24 -11.89
C LEU A 201 -11.91 -19.87 -13.27
N GLY A 202 -11.05 -19.41 -14.18
CA GLY A 202 -11.43 -19.04 -15.54
C GLY A 202 -11.80 -20.23 -16.37
N LYS A 203 -10.99 -21.30 -16.31
CA LYS A 203 -11.29 -22.55 -16.98
C LYS A 203 -12.61 -23.12 -16.47
N PHE A 204 -12.81 -23.21 -15.15
CA PHE A 204 -14.04 -23.75 -14.57
C PHE A 204 -15.30 -22.96 -14.98
N MET A 205 -15.25 -21.63 -14.90
CA MET A 205 -16.37 -20.77 -15.28
C MET A 205 -16.73 -20.89 -16.78
N ILE A 206 -15.73 -20.99 -17.66
CA ILE A 206 -15.98 -21.12 -19.09
C ILE A 206 -16.59 -22.49 -19.43
N TYR A 207 -16.05 -23.59 -18.88
CA TYR A 207 -16.59 -24.93 -19.15
C TYR A 207 -18.03 -25.09 -18.67
N THR A 208 -18.37 -24.54 -17.51
CA THR A 208 -19.74 -24.61 -16.97
C THR A 208 -20.74 -23.83 -17.82
N ILE A 209 -20.36 -22.68 -18.39
CA ILE A 209 -21.24 -21.91 -19.28
C ILE A 209 -21.45 -22.66 -20.60
N ILE A 210 -20.38 -23.19 -21.20
CA ILE A 210 -20.46 -23.93 -22.48
C ILE A 210 -21.37 -25.16 -22.34
N THR A 211 -21.26 -25.92 -21.26
CA THR A 211 -22.11 -27.10 -21.05
C THR A 211 -23.57 -26.70 -20.85
N LEU A 212 -23.85 -25.62 -20.11
CA LEU A 212 -25.21 -25.13 -19.91
C LEU A 212 -25.85 -24.64 -21.22
N THR A 213 -25.13 -23.92 -22.07
CA THR A 213 -25.67 -23.46 -23.35
C THR A 213 -26.01 -24.61 -24.29
N ILE A 214 -25.12 -25.62 -24.39
CA ILE A 214 -25.39 -26.81 -25.21
C ILE A 214 -26.63 -27.56 -24.71
N ILE A 215 -26.78 -27.71 -23.39
CA ILE A 215 -27.97 -28.35 -22.81
C ILE A 215 -29.23 -27.54 -23.12
N ALA A 216 -29.18 -26.22 -22.99
CA ALA A 216 -30.32 -25.36 -23.30
C ALA A 216 -30.74 -25.49 -24.78
N ASP A 217 -29.79 -25.48 -25.71
CA ASP A 217 -30.06 -25.61 -27.15
C ASP A 217 -30.67 -26.98 -27.49
N LEU A 218 -30.19 -28.05 -26.86
CA LEU A 218 -30.76 -29.39 -27.03
C LEU A 218 -32.20 -29.48 -26.49
N LEU A 219 -32.47 -28.88 -25.33
CA LEU A 219 -33.80 -28.85 -24.73
C LEU A 219 -34.78 -28.02 -25.57
N ILE A 220 -34.35 -26.87 -26.07
CA ILE A 220 -35.16 -26.02 -26.95
C ILE A 220 -35.45 -26.75 -28.26
N SER A 221 -34.45 -27.39 -28.86
CA SER A 221 -34.61 -28.17 -30.09
C SER A 221 -35.59 -29.34 -29.90
N LEU A 222 -35.49 -30.07 -28.79
CA LEU A 222 -36.41 -31.16 -28.46
C LEU A 222 -37.85 -30.65 -28.23
N TYR A 223 -38.00 -29.54 -27.51
CA TYR A 223 -39.30 -28.92 -27.27
C TYR A 223 -40.00 -28.52 -28.57
N LEU A 224 -39.27 -27.89 -29.50
CA LEU A 224 -39.82 -27.49 -30.80
C LEU A 224 -40.24 -28.69 -31.65
N ILE A 225 -39.49 -29.79 -31.61
CA ILE A 225 -39.84 -31.02 -32.34
C ILE A 225 -41.14 -31.63 -31.78
N ILE A 226 -41.29 -31.73 -30.46
CA ILE A 226 -42.50 -32.27 -29.82
C ILE A 226 -43.71 -31.39 -30.14
N TYR A 227 -43.56 -30.07 -29.98
CA TYR A 227 -44.62 -29.12 -30.29
C TYR A 227 -45.00 -29.19 -31.79
N GLY A 228 -44.02 -29.30 -32.68
CA GLY A 228 -44.23 -29.47 -34.12
C GLY A 228 -45.01 -30.74 -34.47
N GLN A 229 -44.65 -31.89 -33.88
CA GLN A 229 -45.37 -33.15 -34.13
C GLN A 229 -46.82 -33.10 -33.68
N SER A 230 -47.08 -32.56 -32.48
CA SER A 230 -48.45 -32.44 -31.96
C SER A 230 -49.36 -31.60 -32.87
N ASN A 231 -48.85 -30.47 -33.38
CA ASN A 231 -49.59 -29.61 -34.30
C ASN A 231 -49.78 -30.25 -35.69
N HIS A 232 -48.79 -31.00 -36.20
CA HIS A 232 -48.93 -31.74 -37.45
C HIS A 232 -50.05 -32.80 -37.38
N GLN A 233 -50.16 -33.51 -36.25
CA GLN A 233 -51.22 -34.50 -36.02
C GLN A 233 -52.62 -33.86 -35.99
N CYS A 234 -52.77 -32.70 -35.34
CA CYS A 234 -54.02 -31.94 -35.33
C CYS A 234 -54.42 -31.42 -36.73
N ARG A 235 -53.46 -30.99 -37.56
CA ARG A 235 -53.73 -30.45 -38.90
C ARG A 235 -54.24 -31.53 -39.87
N GLN A 236 -53.74 -32.76 -39.76
CA GLN A 236 -54.27 -33.88 -40.56
C GLN A 236 -55.69 -34.29 -40.16
N ASN A 237 -55.99 -34.33 -38.85
CA ASN A 237 -57.32 -34.69 -38.36
C ASN A 237 -58.39 -33.64 -38.71
N HIS A 238 -58.05 -32.35 -38.79
CA HIS A 238 -59.00 -31.33 -39.25
C HIS A 238 -59.17 -31.29 -40.78
N GLY A 239 -58.16 -31.70 -41.55
CA GLY A 239 -58.22 -31.77 -43.00
C GLY A 239 -59.09 -32.92 -43.53
N SER A 240 -59.17 -34.03 -42.79
CA SER A 240 -60.01 -35.18 -43.13
C SER A 240 -61.51 -34.95 -42.84
N VAL A 241 -61.86 -34.11 -41.86
CA VAL A 241 -63.26 -33.80 -41.50
C VAL A 241 -63.95 -32.85 -42.49
N LYS A 242 -63.20 -32.01 -43.23
CA LYS A 242 -63.78 -31.11 -44.25
C LYS A 242 -64.05 -31.75 -45.62
N ARG A 243 -63.66 -33.02 -45.79
CA ARG A 243 -63.76 -33.74 -47.08
C ARG A 243 -64.79 -34.86 -47.09
N SER A 244 -65.51 -35.06 -45.98
CA SER A 244 -66.67 -35.93 -45.85
C SER A 244 -67.93 -35.10 -45.67
#